data_AF-A0A380TG18-F1
#
_entry.id   AF-A0A380TG18-F1
#
_cell.length_a   1.000
_cell.length_b   1.000
_cell.length_c   1.000
_cell.angle_alpha   90.00
_cell.angle_beta   90.00
_cell.angle_gamma   90.00
#
_symmetry.space_group_name_H-M   'P 1'
#
loop_
_entity.id
_entity.type
_entity.pdbx_description
1 polymer ?
#
loop_
_entity_poly.entity_id
_entity_poly.type
_entity_poly.pdbx_seq_one_letter_code
_entity_poly.pdbx_strand_id
1 'polypeptide(L)'
;MNASILLRRQRGRAPRLGRGALLTALVLALSACADDETAYERGVADYEPVYCYASLGDADCYRRPYFRDDRRLINHYGPTPRSYDRPKPPKPARLDPPPPERKASRTSDAKDPPAPAI
;
A
#
# COMPACT_ATOMS: atom_id res chain seq x y z
N MET A 1 27.49 -72.86 -18.56
CA MET A 1 26.54 -71.91 -17.95
C MET A 1 27.22 -70.54 -17.92
N ASN A 2 26.81 -69.60 -18.77
CA ASN A 2 27.56 -68.35 -19.04
C ASN A 2 26.83 -67.11 -18.48
N ALA A 3 27.55 -66.37 -17.64
CA ALA A 3 27.07 -65.23 -16.85
C ALA A 3 27.15 -63.89 -17.58
N SER A 4 26.55 -63.77 -18.77
CA SER A 4 26.74 -62.56 -19.61
C SER A 4 25.45 -61.82 -20.01
N ILE A 5 24.28 -62.17 -19.45
CA ILE A 5 22.99 -61.65 -19.96
C ILE A 5 22.40 -60.51 -19.10
N LEU A 6 22.93 -60.24 -17.90
CA LEU A 6 22.24 -59.35 -16.94
C LEU A 6 22.68 -57.87 -16.92
N LEU A 7 23.54 -57.41 -17.83
CA LEU A 7 24.04 -56.01 -17.80
C LEU A 7 23.48 -55.10 -18.91
N ARG A 8 22.51 -55.54 -19.71
CA ARG A 8 22.04 -54.76 -20.88
C ARG A 8 20.74 -53.98 -20.71
N ARG A 9 20.20 -53.87 -19.49
CA ARG A 9 18.86 -53.25 -19.26
C ARG A 9 18.84 -51.97 -18.44
N GLN A 10 19.96 -51.25 -18.35
CA GLN A 10 19.98 -49.90 -17.79
C GLN A 10 20.75 -48.95 -18.72
N ARG A 11 20.17 -48.63 -19.87
CA ARG A 11 20.50 -47.37 -20.56
C ARG A 11 19.36 -46.42 -20.31
N GLY A 12 19.65 -45.44 -19.47
CA GLY A 12 18.72 -44.45 -18.95
C GLY A 12 17.88 -43.83 -20.06
N ARG A 13 16.57 -43.96 -19.92
CA ARG A 13 15.61 -43.09 -20.59
C ARG A 13 15.75 -41.75 -19.90
N ALA A 14 16.59 -40.87 -20.44
CA ALA A 14 16.63 -39.48 -19.99
C ALA A 14 15.19 -38.97 -20.02
N PRO A 15 14.62 -38.52 -18.89
CA PRO A 15 13.30 -37.92 -18.91
C PRO A 15 13.44 -36.72 -19.84
N ARG A 16 12.69 -36.70 -20.94
CA ARG A 16 12.47 -35.46 -21.69
C ARG A 16 11.76 -34.56 -20.71
N LEU A 17 12.51 -33.75 -19.97
CA LEU A 17 11.96 -32.73 -19.08
C LEU A 17 11.16 -31.81 -19.99
N GLY A 18 9.85 -32.07 -20.08
CA GLY A 18 8.96 -31.20 -20.80
C GLY A 18 9.06 -29.81 -20.19
N ARG A 19 8.92 -28.76 -21.00
CA ARG A 19 8.82 -27.38 -20.52
C ARG A 19 7.88 -27.25 -19.31
N GLY A 20 6.81 -28.04 -19.29
CA GLY A 20 5.90 -28.15 -18.13
C GLY A 20 6.60 -28.61 -16.85
N ALA A 21 7.38 -29.69 -16.87
CA ALA A 21 8.10 -30.17 -15.68
C ALA A 21 9.14 -29.16 -15.16
N LEU A 22 9.80 -28.44 -16.07
CA LEU A 22 10.75 -27.38 -15.70
C LEU A 22 10.03 -26.18 -15.07
N LEU A 23 8.88 -25.78 -15.61
CA LEU A 23 8.03 -24.72 -15.06
C LEU A 23 7.46 -25.10 -13.69
N THR A 24 6.98 -26.33 -13.52
CA THR A 24 6.47 -26.81 -12.23
C THR A 24 7.58 -26.83 -11.18
N ALA A 25 8.77 -27.32 -11.53
CA ALA A 25 9.92 -27.30 -10.63
C ALA A 25 10.34 -25.87 -10.26
N LEU A 26 10.30 -24.94 -11.22
CA LEU A 26 10.60 -23.53 -10.97
C LEU A 26 9.57 -22.90 -10.02
N VAL A 27 8.27 -23.08 -10.26
CA VAL A 27 7.20 -22.56 -9.39
C VAL A 27 7.33 -23.10 -7.97
N LEU A 28 7.61 -24.41 -7.81
CA LEU A 28 7.83 -25.02 -6.49
C LEU A 28 9.08 -24.48 -5.79
N ALA A 29 10.15 -24.19 -6.55
CA ALA A 29 11.36 -23.58 -6.00
C ALA A 29 11.13 -22.12 -5.55
N LEU A 30 10.32 -21.34 -6.29
CA LEU A 30 9.98 -19.96 -5.89
C LEU A 30 8.97 -19.91 -4.72
N SER A 31 8.07 -20.89 -4.59
CA SER A 31 7.13 -20.90 -3.45
C SER A 31 7.81 -21.12 -2.10
N ALA A 32 9.01 -21.72 -2.08
CA ALA A 32 9.77 -21.93 -0.85
C ALA A 32 10.31 -20.62 -0.22
N CYS A 33 10.29 -19.51 -0.95
CA CYS A 33 10.77 -18.21 -0.45
C CYS A 33 9.63 -17.29 0.06
N ALA A 34 8.39 -17.77 0.10
CA ALA A 34 7.22 -16.93 0.36
C ALA A 34 6.87 -16.75 1.85
N ASP A 35 7.37 -17.63 2.73
CA ASP A 35 6.87 -17.77 4.11
C ASP A 35 7.88 -17.40 5.21
N ASP A 36 9.01 -16.79 4.87
CA ASP A 36 10.00 -16.42 5.89
C ASP A 36 9.58 -15.15 6.65
N GLU A 37 9.05 -15.32 7.86
CA GLU A 37 9.04 -14.26 8.87
C GLU A 37 10.46 -13.71 9.04
N THR A 38 10.63 -12.44 8.69
CA THR A 38 11.92 -11.76 8.83
C THR A 38 12.32 -11.66 10.31
N ALA A 39 13.63 -11.52 10.58
CA ALA A 39 14.11 -11.28 11.94
C ALA A 39 13.48 -10.03 12.59
N TYR A 40 13.06 -9.06 11.77
CA TYR A 40 12.31 -7.89 12.20
C TYR A 40 10.92 -8.27 12.72
N GLU A 41 10.12 -9.00 11.93
CA GLU A 41 8.77 -9.44 12.30
C GLU A 41 8.77 -10.20 13.64
N ARG A 42 9.73 -11.11 13.82
CA ARG A 42 9.92 -11.80 15.12
C ARG A 42 10.27 -10.88 16.27
N GLY A 43 11.07 -9.84 16.01
CA GLY A 43 11.48 -8.86 17.02
C GLY A 43 10.37 -7.87 17.38
N VAL A 44 9.40 -7.64 16.49
CA VAL A 44 8.30 -6.69 16.71
C VAL A 44 6.93 -7.36 16.93
N ALA A 45 6.87 -8.69 16.96
CA ALA A 45 5.64 -9.46 17.07
C ALA A 45 4.79 -9.09 18.30
N ASP A 46 5.44 -8.80 19.43
CA ASP A 46 4.77 -8.43 20.69
C ASP A 46 4.50 -6.92 20.82
N TYR A 47 4.91 -6.10 19.86
CA TYR A 47 4.76 -4.66 19.92
C TYR A 47 3.39 -4.22 19.36
N GLU A 48 2.78 -3.25 20.03
CA GLU A 48 1.57 -2.61 19.52
C GLU A 48 1.89 -1.84 18.24
N PRO A 49 1.13 -2.04 17.14
CA PRO A 49 1.44 -1.42 15.87
C PRO A 49 1.23 0.10 15.91
N VAL A 50 2.17 0.83 15.33
CA VAL A 50 2.17 2.30 15.26
C VAL A 50 2.39 2.75 13.81
N TYR A 51 1.54 3.65 13.34
CA TYR A 51 1.52 4.20 11.99
C TYR A 51 1.84 5.69 12.06
N CYS A 52 2.96 6.12 11.49
CA CYS A 52 3.39 7.51 11.52
C CYS A 52 3.24 8.15 10.13
N TYR A 53 2.58 9.30 10.09
CA TYR A 53 2.23 10.04 8.88
C TYR A 53 2.94 11.39 8.84
N ALA A 54 3.35 11.84 7.65
CA ALA A 54 3.96 13.15 7.47
C ALA A 54 2.93 14.28 7.71
N SER A 55 3.22 15.13 8.69
CA SER A 55 2.52 16.40 8.94
C SER A 55 3.33 17.59 8.41
N LEU A 56 2.83 18.82 8.61
CA LEU A 56 3.51 20.05 8.14
C LEU A 56 4.84 20.34 8.85
N GLY A 57 5.05 19.80 10.06
CA GLY A 57 6.26 20.08 10.86
C GLY A 57 6.81 18.89 11.64
N ASP A 58 6.11 17.76 11.67
CA ASP A 58 6.51 16.55 12.43
C ASP A 58 5.84 15.29 11.84
N ALA A 59 5.93 14.16 12.54
CA ALA A 59 5.18 12.94 12.28
C ALA A 59 4.00 12.78 13.26
N ASP A 60 2.80 12.59 12.72
CA ASP A 60 1.63 12.21 13.52
C ASP A 60 1.52 10.68 13.58
N CYS A 61 1.64 10.10 14.78
CA CYS A 61 1.63 8.65 14.97
C CYS A 61 0.34 8.14 15.64
N TYR A 62 -0.22 7.06 15.10
CA TYR A 62 -1.49 6.47 15.56
C TYR A 62 -1.35 4.95 15.76
N ARG A 63 -2.11 4.39 16.72
CA ARG A 63 -2.20 2.93 16.95
C ARG A 63 -2.99 2.17 15.86
N ARG A 64 -3.77 2.90 15.06
CA ARG A 64 -4.57 2.36 13.97
C ARG A 64 -4.27 3.12 12.68
N PRO A 65 -4.32 2.46 11.53
CA PRO A 65 -4.08 3.12 10.25
C PRO A 65 -5.13 4.20 10.00
N TYR A 66 -4.67 5.40 9.65
CA TYR A 66 -5.52 6.52 9.30
C TYR A 66 -5.65 6.66 7.78
N PHE A 67 -6.75 6.11 7.25
CA PHE A 67 -6.98 6.02 5.81
C PHE A 67 -6.92 7.35 5.06
N ARG A 68 -7.28 8.47 5.70
CA ARG A 68 -7.29 9.79 5.04
C ARG A 68 -5.90 10.22 4.58
N ASP A 69 -4.86 9.80 5.31
CA ASP A 69 -3.47 10.17 5.06
C ASP A 69 -2.63 8.98 4.60
N ASP A 70 -3.24 7.91 4.08
CA ASP A 70 -2.55 6.68 3.64
C ASP A 70 -1.38 6.96 2.68
N ARG A 71 -1.48 8.01 1.86
CA ARG A 71 -0.41 8.45 0.92
C ARG A 71 0.76 9.18 1.59
N ARG A 72 0.64 9.51 2.86
CA ARG A 72 1.62 10.23 3.69
C ARG A 72 2.25 9.31 4.75
N LEU A 73 1.97 8.01 4.72
CA LEU A 73 2.59 7.06 5.64
C LEU A 73 4.11 7.07 5.41
N ILE A 74 4.87 7.46 6.43
CA ILE A 74 6.33 7.53 6.37
C ILE A 74 7.00 6.38 7.12
N ASN A 75 6.34 5.84 8.14
CA ASN A 75 6.86 4.71 8.89
C ASN A 75 5.75 3.89 9.53
N HIS A 76 6.05 2.61 9.75
CA HIS A 76 5.22 1.68 10.50
C HIS A 76 6.13 0.87 11.43
N TYR A 77 5.70 0.70 12.68
CA TYR A 77 6.39 -0.11 13.67
C TYR A 77 5.43 -1.15 14.22
N GLY A 78 5.86 -2.42 14.33
CA GLY A 78 5.00 -3.53 14.72
C GLY A 78 4.77 -4.52 13.59
N PRO A 79 3.97 -5.57 13.83
CA PRO A 79 3.71 -6.62 12.84
C PRO A 79 3.04 -6.05 11.60
N THR A 80 3.56 -6.37 10.41
CA THR A 80 3.06 -5.79 9.16
C THR A 80 1.61 -6.22 8.92
N PRO A 81 0.64 -5.29 8.81
CA PRO A 81 -0.73 -5.68 8.51
C PRO A 81 -0.82 -6.23 7.07
N ARG A 82 -1.28 -7.48 6.91
CA ARG A 82 -1.51 -8.09 5.58
C ARG A 82 -2.50 -7.28 4.72
N SER A 83 -3.47 -6.64 5.37
CA SER A 83 -4.43 -5.68 4.82
C SER A 83 -5.23 -5.12 6.00
N TYR A 84 -5.77 -3.90 5.88
CA TYR A 84 -6.72 -3.34 6.85
C TYR A 84 -8.01 -2.91 6.14
N ASP A 85 -9.15 -3.03 6.82
CA ASP A 85 -10.45 -2.65 6.26
C ASP A 85 -10.50 -1.15 5.97
N ARG A 86 -10.54 -0.80 4.68
CA ARG A 86 -10.64 0.59 4.25
C ARG A 86 -12.11 1.06 4.29
N PRO A 87 -12.39 2.23 4.87
CA PRO A 87 -13.74 2.78 4.82
C PRO A 87 -14.15 3.06 3.38
N LYS A 88 -15.44 2.86 3.08
CA LYS A 88 -15.99 3.14 1.74
C LYS A 88 -15.78 4.63 1.40
N PRO A 89 -15.30 4.97 0.19
CA PRO A 89 -15.13 6.36 -0.20
C PRO A 89 -16.44 7.16 -0.05
N PRO A 90 -16.38 8.43 0.39
CA PRO A 90 -17.56 9.28 0.44
C PRO A 90 -18.15 9.45 -0.97
N LYS A 91 -19.47 9.67 -1.05
CA LYS A 91 -20.10 10.00 -2.33
C LYS A 91 -19.48 11.31 -2.86
N PRO A 92 -19.23 11.43 -4.17
CA PRO A 92 -18.74 12.66 -4.76
C PRO A 92 -19.62 13.85 -4.36
N ALA A 93 -19.01 14.98 -4.01
CA ALA A 93 -19.75 16.21 -3.76
C ALA A 93 -20.47 16.62 -5.06
N ARG A 94 -21.71 17.11 -4.95
CA ARG A 94 -22.33 17.83 -6.06
C ARG A 94 -21.57 19.14 -6.25
N LEU A 95 -20.97 19.31 -7.41
CA LEU A 95 -20.25 20.53 -7.80
C LEU A 95 -21.18 21.52 -8.53
N ASP A 96 -22.47 21.54 -8.15
CA ASP A 96 -23.41 22.49 -8.71
C ASP A 96 -22.90 23.90 -8.36
N PRO A 97 -22.86 24.83 -9.34
CA PRO A 97 -22.46 26.20 -9.05
C PRO A 97 -23.37 26.77 -7.94
N PRO A 98 -22.82 27.58 -7.02
CA PRO A 98 -23.68 28.35 -6.13
C PRO A 98 -24.66 29.17 -6.97
N PRO A 99 -25.90 29.41 -6.47
CA PRO A 99 -26.85 30.29 -7.16
C PRO A 99 -26.18 31.63 -7.50
N PRO A 100 -26.50 32.25 -8.65
CA PRO A 100 -25.89 33.51 -9.03
C PRO A 100 -26.13 34.56 -7.95
N GLU A 101 -25.06 34.96 -7.27
CA GLU A 101 -25.11 36.03 -6.28
C GLU A 101 -25.50 37.33 -7.00
N ARG A 102 -26.53 38.03 -6.49
CA ARG A 102 -26.78 39.41 -6.92
C ARG A 102 -25.54 40.21 -6.54
N LYS A 103 -24.78 40.64 -7.55
CA LYS A 103 -23.56 41.44 -7.35
C LYS A 103 -23.85 42.54 -6.34
N ALA A 104 -23.18 42.52 -5.19
CA ALA A 104 -23.15 43.69 -4.32
C ALA A 104 -22.49 44.81 -5.13
N SER A 105 -23.26 45.84 -5.47
CA SER A 105 -22.72 47.05 -6.07
C SER A 105 -21.61 47.56 -5.16
N ARG A 106 -20.40 47.70 -5.71
CA ARG A 106 -19.27 48.28 -5.00
C ARG A 106 -19.72 49.62 -4.44
N THR A 107 -19.71 49.78 -3.12
CA THR A 107 -19.92 51.06 -2.44
C THR A 107 -18.70 51.96 -2.68
N SER A 108 -18.47 52.34 -3.94
CA SER A 108 -17.53 53.37 -4.33
C SER A 108 -18.22 54.74 -4.49
N ASP A 109 -19.54 54.81 -4.27
CA ASP A 109 -20.34 56.04 -4.32
C ASP A 109 -20.58 56.67 -2.94
N ALA A 110 -19.88 56.21 -1.89
CA ALA A 110 -19.92 56.86 -0.59
C ALA A 110 -19.14 58.18 -0.67
N LYS A 111 -19.87 59.29 -0.85
CA LYS A 111 -19.37 60.66 -0.75
C LYS A 111 -18.55 60.81 0.55
N ASP A 112 -17.31 61.26 0.44
CA ASP A 112 -16.42 61.45 1.59
C ASP A 112 -17.12 62.26 2.70
N PRO A 113 -16.94 61.90 3.98
CA PRO A 113 -17.44 62.72 5.08
C PRO A 113 -16.78 64.10 5.04
N PRO A 114 -17.50 65.18 5.39
CA PRO A 114 -16.92 66.52 5.40
C PRO A 114 -15.73 66.57 6.36
N ALA A 115 -14.67 67.27 5.93
CA ALA A 115 -13.45 67.45 6.72
C ALA A 115 -13.77 68.04 8.10
N PRO A 116 -13.04 67.62 9.16
CA PRO A 116 -13.25 68.16 10.50
C PRO A 116 -12.97 69.67 10.50
N ALA A 117 -13.87 70.43 11.14
CA ALA A 117 -13.66 71.85 11.39
C ALA A 117 -12.49 72.02 12.37
N ILE A 118 -11.55 72.90 12.01
CA ILE A 118 -10.47 73.39 12.88
C ILE A 118 -11.02 74.56 13.69
#